data_AF-A0A3A9BUI4-F1
#
_entry.id   AF-A0A3A9BUI4-F1
#
_cell.length_a   1.000
_cell.length_b   1.000
_cell.length_c   1.000
_cell.angle_alpha   90.00
_cell.angle_beta   90.00
_cell.angle_gamma   90.00
#
_symmetry.space_group_name_H-M   'P 1'
#
loop_
_entity.id
_entity.type
_entity.pdbx_description
1 polymer ?
#
loop_
_entity_poly.entity_id
_entity_poly.type
_entity_poly.pdbx_seq_one_letter_code
_entity_poly.pdbx_strand_id
1 'polypeptide(L)'
;MIGGASAAGRMKIYWGPVNSNKSRKGYRRNQKRKDKIMKGKGWNLGRLAAAFGLVMSMTGMTAMAEGSPVIYIGESAQNENAADPGESGPDRQQGQDLSAMHLDLDVGKLSAAGQTDQIVVVAGSGMDSPLVRTAYYRKDGDGSWQEVFCVSGYCGYNGMSTDKREGDRRTPVGDYGFVSAFGILPDPGSVISYRELDEHDFWVDDSSSRYYNQMVSTRQVARDWNSAEELAKVVPSYNYALALDYNTEERIPGKGSAIFLHGIHPQKTWTEGCIAIPEERVKQLVQELKPEARIVIMPQLPRAETENLPSGEPSL
;
A
#
# COMPACT_ATOMS: atom_id res chain seq x y z
N MET A 1 -22.08 -53.67 -22.92
CA MET A 1 -20.61 -53.73 -22.75
C MET A 1 -20.03 -52.84 -23.85
N ILE A 2 -19.81 -51.53 -23.64
CA ILE A 2 -18.61 -50.88 -23.04
C ILE A 2 -17.32 -51.47 -23.64
N GLY A 3 -16.40 -50.75 -24.29
CA GLY A 3 -16.31 -49.30 -24.53
C GLY A 3 -15.28 -48.97 -25.62
N GLY A 4 -15.39 -47.76 -26.17
CA GLY A 4 -14.44 -47.20 -27.12
C GLY A 4 -13.35 -46.40 -26.41
N ALA A 5 -12.11 -46.67 -26.78
CA ALA A 5 -10.96 -45.85 -26.41
C ALA A 5 -10.99 -44.53 -27.19
N SER A 6 -10.82 -43.40 -26.50
CA SER A 6 -10.44 -42.13 -27.12
C SER A 6 -9.26 -41.53 -26.36
N ALA A 7 -8.28 -41.10 -27.14
CA ALA A 7 -6.97 -40.66 -26.72
C ALA A 7 -7.03 -39.26 -26.07
N ALA A 8 -6.54 -39.16 -24.84
CA ALA A 8 -6.28 -37.88 -24.19
C ALA A 8 -4.93 -37.33 -24.66
N GLY A 9 -4.97 -36.29 -25.50
CA GLY A 9 -3.80 -35.48 -25.83
C GLY A 9 -3.31 -34.73 -24.60
N ARG A 10 -2.14 -35.09 -24.08
CA ARG A 10 -1.42 -34.31 -23.06
C ARG A 10 -0.78 -33.08 -23.71
N MET A 11 -1.30 -31.89 -23.43
CA MET A 11 -0.59 -30.65 -23.72
C MET A 11 0.34 -30.31 -22.54
N LYS A 12 1.65 -30.52 -22.72
CA LYS A 12 2.69 -30.06 -21.80
C LYS A 12 2.95 -28.58 -22.06
N ILE A 13 2.66 -27.74 -21.08
CA ILE A 13 3.12 -26.35 -21.07
C ILE A 13 4.59 -26.38 -20.61
N TYR A 14 5.51 -26.04 -21.52
CA TYR A 14 6.93 -25.93 -21.22
C TYR A 14 7.21 -24.59 -20.53
N TRP A 15 7.49 -24.63 -19.23
CA TRP A 15 8.30 -23.59 -18.60
C TRP A 15 9.77 -23.97 -18.76
N GLY A 16 10.51 -23.22 -19.57
CA GLY A 16 11.96 -23.37 -19.68
C GLY A 16 12.62 -23.06 -18.33
N PRO A 17 13.70 -23.75 -17.94
CA PRO A 17 14.38 -23.49 -16.67
C PRO A 17 15.00 -22.10 -16.68
N VAL A 18 14.62 -21.25 -15.71
CA VAL A 18 15.37 -20.04 -15.40
C VAL A 18 16.71 -20.46 -14.82
N ASN A 19 17.74 -20.41 -15.67
CA ASN A 19 19.10 -20.76 -15.32
C ASN A 19 19.69 -19.70 -14.37
N SER A 20 19.61 -19.96 -13.06
CA SER A 20 20.10 -19.11 -11.96
C SER A 20 21.62 -18.92 -11.92
N ASN A 21 22.37 -19.40 -12.92
CA ASN A 21 23.84 -19.35 -12.94
C ASN A 21 24.45 -18.30 -13.89
N LYS A 22 23.65 -17.55 -14.66
CA LYS A 22 24.16 -16.49 -15.55
C LYS A 22 24.21 -15.08 -14.93
N SER A 23 23.51 -14.79 -13.83
CA SER A 23 23.56 -13.45 -13.20
C SER A 23 24.82 -13.22 -12.35
N ARG A 24 25.46 -14.27 -11.83
CA ARG A 24 26.68 -14.16 -11.00
C ARG A 24 27.96 -13.82 -11.78
N LYS A 25 28.04 -14.11 -13.09
CA LYS A 25 29.23 -13.79 -13.91
C LYS A 25 29.20 -12.39 -14.53
N GLY A 26 28.02 -11.81 -14.76
CA GLY A 26 27.87 -10.44 -15.28
C GLY A 26 28.22 -9.37 -14.25
N TYR A 27 27.81 -9.58 -12.99
CA TYR A 27 28.06 -8.63 -11.90
C TYR A 27 29.56 -8.50 -11.55
N ARG A 28 30.29 -9.64 -11.54
CA ARG A 28 31.74 -9.68 -11.25
C ARG A 28 32.63 -9.00 -12.30
N ARG A 29 32.14 -8.77 -13.54
CA ARG A 29 32.90 -8.03 -14.58
C ARG A 29 32.75 -6.52 -14.46
N ASN A 30 31.65 -6.00 -13.93
CA ASN A 30 31.41 -4.57 -13.80
C ASN A 30 32.09 -3.94 -12.59
N GLN A 31 32.32 -4.71 -11.52
CA GLN A 31 33.04 -4.25 -10.33
C GLN A 31 34.54 -4.02 -10.60
N LYS A 32 35.19 -4.92 -11.36
CA LYS A 32 36.60 -4.78 -11.77
C LYS A 32 36.89 -3.61 -12.73
N ARG A 33 35.86 -3.05 -13.39
CA ARG A 33 36.02 -1.85 -14.26
C ARG A 33 35.92 -0.54 -13.48
N LYS A 34 35.22 -0.50 -12.34
CA LYS A 34 35.09 0.72 -11.51
C LYS A 34 36.31 0.94 -10.61
N ASP A 35 36.88 -0.13 -10.05
CA ASP A 35 38.08 -0.03 -9.20
C ASP A 35 39.35 0.38 -9.95
N LYS A 36 39.37 0.22 -11.28
CA LYS A 36 40.50 0.63 -12.14
C LYS A 36 40.42 2.11 -12.55
N ILE A 37 39.26 2.76 -12.39
CA ILE A 37 39.02 4.16 -12.77
C ILE A 37 39.20 5.10 -11.57
N MET A 38 39.10 4.60 -10.32
CA MET A 38 39.21 5.38 -9.09
C MET A 38 40.63 5.41 -8.46
N LYS A 39 41.65 4.82 -9.11
CA LYS A 39 43.04 4.76 -8.60
C LYS A 39 44.07 5.46 -9.49
N GLY A 40 43.66 6.39 -10.34
CA GLY A 40 44.59 7.11 -11.20
C GLY A 40 44.09 8.49 -11.53
N LYS A 41 44.37 9.46 -10.65
CA LYS A 41 44.67 10.87 -10.93
C LYS A 41 44.72 11.64 -9.61
N GLY A 42 45.92 11.79 -9.07
CA GLY A 42 46.23 12.90 -8.18
C GLY A 42 46.69 14.09 -9.03
N TRP A 43 46.25 15.30 -8.69
CA TRP A 43 47.07 16.50 -8.87
C TRP A 43 46.64 17.60 -7.91
N ASN A 44 47.64 18.18 -7.24
CA ASN A 44 47.62 19.39 -6.43
C ASN A 44 47.94 20.62 -7.30
N LEU A 45 47.53 21.80 -6.82
CA LEU A 45 47.83 23.22 -7.18
C LEU A 45 46.53 23.95 -7.59
N GLY A 46 46.22 25.17 -7.17
CA GLY A 46 46.93 26.20 -6.43
C GLY A 46 46.18 27.51 -6.70
N ARG A 47 46.00 28.33 -5.66
CA ARG A 47 45.64 29.76 -5.62
C ARG A 47 45.22 30.46 -6.94
N LEU A 48 44.05 31.09 -6.93
CA LEU A 48 43.86 32.46 -7.43
C LEU A 48 42.65 33.12 -6.75
N ALA A 49 42.90 34.29 -6.17
CA ALA A 49 41.93 35.18 -5.56
C ALA A 49 41.67 36.37 -6.50
N ALA A 50 40.42 36.84 -6.54
CA ALA A 50 39.99 38.23 -6.79
C ALA A 50 38.45 38.25 -6.65
N ALA A 51 37.90 38.70 -5.53
CA ALA A 51 37.62 40.10 -5.18
C ALA A 51 36.37 40.66 -5.89
N PHE A 52 35.27 40.74 -5.15
CA PHE A 52 34.35 41.89 -5.14
C PHE A 52 33.78 42.02 -3.71
N GLY A 53 34.25 43.04 -2.98
CA GLY A 53 33.58 43.58 -1.78
C GLY A 53 32.40 44.46 -2.20
N LEU A 54 31.65 45.13 -1.34
CA LEU A 54 31.67 45.35 0.10
C LEU A 54 30.27 45.91 0.45
N VAL A 55 29.66 45.36 1.50
CA VAL A 55 28.73 45.92 2.50
C VAL A 55 27.96 47.23 2.20
N MET A 56 26.63 47.19 2.38
CA MET A 56 25.95 48.15 3.24
C MET A 56 24.83 47.49 4.06
N SER A 57 24.97 47.57 5.38
CA SER A 57 23.92 47.32 6.37
C SER A 57 22.96 48.51 6.41
N MET A 58 21.66 48.28 6.30
CA MET A 58 20.67 49.14 6.94
C MET A 58 19.54 48.31 7.55
N THR A 59 19.25 48.71 8.77
CA THR A 59 18.32 48.18 9.76
C THR A 59 16.87 48.28 9.31
N GLY A 60 16.07 47.29 9.72
CA GLY A 60 14.65 47.48 9.97
C GLY A 60 13.71 47.20 8.79
N MET A 61 13.09 46.03 8.79
CA MET A 61 11.63 45.88 8.86
C MET A 61 11.28 44.39 8.93
N THR A 62 10.65 44.02 10.04
CA THR A 62 9.89 42.79 10.24
C THR A 62 8.85 42.62 9.12
N ALA A 63 8.93 41.52 8.39
CA ALA A 63 7.82 40.99 7.61
C ALA A 63 7.70 39.50 7.94
N MET A 64 6.74 39.21 8.81
CA MET A 64 6.25 37.88 9.10
C MET A 64 5.61 37.34 7.81
N ALA A 65 6.07 36.21 7.30
CA ALA A 65 5.35 35.47 6.28
C ALA A 65 4.26 34.64 6.99
N GLU A 66 3.03 35.10 6.83
CA GLU A 66 1.81 34.54 7.39
C GLU A 66 1.56 33.10 6.89
N GLY A 67 1.19 32.22 7.83
CA GLY A 67 0.58 30.94 7.51
C GLY A 67 -0.81 31.18 6.90
N SER A 68 -1.15 30.38 5.89
CA SER A 68 -2.48 30.42 5.28
C SER A 68 -3.54 30.04 6.33
N PRO A 69 -4.61 30.84 6.52
CA PRO A 69 -5.61 30.55 7.54
C PRO A 69 -6.53 29.40 7.12
N VAL A 70 -6.73 28.48 8.06
CA VAL A 70 -7.82 27.51 8.08
C VAL A 70 -9.10 28.27 8.42
N ILE A 71 -10.09 28.26 7.51
CA ILE A 71 -11.40 28.85 7.78
C ILE A 71 -12.21 27.88 8.65
N TYR A 72 -12.42 28.26 9.90
CA TYR A 72 -13.48 27.72 10.76
C TYR A 72 -14.74 28.55 10.56
N ILE A 73 -15.87 27.90 10.21
CA ILE A 73 -17.19 28.54 10.29
C ILE A 73 -17.93 27.85 11.43
N GLY A 74 -18.03 28.55 12.55
CA GLY A 74 -18.82 28.15 13.71
C GLY A 74 -20.10 28.98 13.82
N GLU A 75 -21.19 28.27 14.10
CA GLU A 75 -22.45 28.62 14.77
C GLU A 75 -22.75 30.10 15.11
N SER A 76 -23.95 30.58 14.74
CA SER A 76 -25.12 30.69 15.63
C SER A 76 -26.08 31.84 15.25
N ALA A 77 -27.38 31.53 15.20
CA ALA A 77 -28.46 32.46 15.52
C ALA A 77 -29.72 31.66 15.92
N GLN A 78 -30.04 31.66 17.21
CA GLN A 78 -31.34 31.31 17.75
C GLN A 78 -32.26 32.54 17.65
N ASN A 79 -33.51 32.36 17.21
CA ASN A 79 -34.67 32.93 17.91
C ASN A 79 -36.02 32.30 17.45
N GLU A 80 -36.56 31.44 18.31
CA GLU A 80 -37.92 31.39 18.87
C GLU A 80 -39.13 31.95 18.07
N ASN A 81 -40.10 31.07 17.75
CA ASN A 81 -41.53 31.25 18.10
C ASN A 81 -42.34 29.96 17.83
N ALA A 82 -43.25 29.65 18.76
CA ALA A 82 -43.98 28.39 18.91
C ALA A 82 -45.38 28.37 18.24
N ALA A 83 -45.84 27.19 17.79
CA ALA A 83 -47.23 26.68 17.88
C ALA A 83 -47.35 25.22 17.34
N ASP A 84 -48.23 24.44 17.98
CA ASP A 84 -48.45 22.98 18.00
C ASP A 84 -49.40 22.44 16.88
N PRO A 85 -49.86 21.15 16.86
CA PRO A 85 -49.34 20.00 16.12
C PRO A 85 -50.23 19.57 14.93
N GLY A 86 -49.69 18.80 13.99
CA GLY A 86 -50.48 18.19 12.91
C GLY A 86 -49.74 17.07 12.20
N GLU A 87 -50.37 15.89 12.18
CA GLU A 87 -49.93 14.63 11.58
C GLU A 87 -49.43 14.77 10.13
N SER A 88 -48.35 14.06 9.80
CA SER A 88 -48.23 13.16 8.64
C SER A 88 -46.75 12.81 8.42
N GLY A 89 -46.36 11.60 8.80
CA GLY A 89 -45.07 11.06 8.37
C GLY A 89 -45.12 10.66 6.89
N PRO A 90 -43.98 10.76 6.18
CA PRO A 90 -43.68 9.85 5.11
C PRO A 90 -42.44 9.03 5.46
N ASP A 91 -42.70 7.73 5.63
CA ASP A 91 -42.02 6.60 5.01
C ASP A 91 -40.64 6.83 4.35
N ARG A 92 -39.70 5.97 4.75
CA ARG A 92 -38.61 5.37 3.95
C ARG A 92 -37.80 6.28 2.99
N GLN A 93 -36.56 6.50 3.37
CA GLN A 93 -35.42 6.16 2.50
C GLN A 93 -34.53 5.20 3.28
N GLN A 94 -34.80 3.89 3.14
CA GLN A 94 -33.97 3.00 2.34
C GLN A 94 -32.50 3.05 2.79
N GLY A 95 -32.17 2.19 3.75
CA GLY A 95 -30.82 1.65 3.80
C GLY A 95 -30.52 1.11 2.41
N GLN A 96 -29.47 1.65 1.80
CA GLN A 96 -28.95 1.10 0.57
C GLN A 96 -28.54 -0.33 0.89
N ASP A 97 -29.24 -1.26 0.25
CA ASP A 97 -28.81 -2.64 0.11
C ASP A 97 -27.38 -2.60 -0.44
N LEU A 98 -26.41 -2.83 0.46
CA LEU A 98 -25.02 -3.10 0.10
C LEU A 98 -25.04 -4.45 -0.60
N SER A 99 -25.54 -4.50 -1.85
CA SER A 99 -25.36 -5.65 -2.73
C SER A 99 -23.89 -6.00 -2.61
N ALA A 100 -23.59 -7.19 -2.07
CA ALA A 100 -22.23 -7.58 -1.75
C ALA A 100 -21.39 -7.37 -3.02
N MET A 101 -20.53 -6.34 -2.99
CA MET A 101 -19.58 -6.16 -4.08
C MET A 101 -18.75 -7.43 -4.10
N HIS A 102 -18.62 -8.04 -5.27
CA HIS A 102 -17.75 -9.18 -5.47
C HIS A 102 -16.59 -8.77 -6.38
N LEU A 103 -15.43 -9.37 -6.17
CA LEU A 103 -14.28 -9.09 -7.03
C LEU A 103 -14.34 -9.87 -8.35
N ASP A 104 -15.10 -10.96 -8.38
CA ASP A 104 -15.22 -11.90 -9.51
C ASP A 104 -13.86 -12.47 -9.96
N LEU A 105 -12.99 -12.73 -8.99
CA LEU A 105 -11.66 -13.29 -9.21
C LEU A 105 -11.60 -14.75 -8.77
N ASP A 106 -11.10 -15.63 -9.64
CA ASP A 106 -10.70 -16.98 -9.25
C ASP A 106 -9.38 -16.93 -8.46
N VAL A 107 -9.50 -16.66 -7.16
CA VAL A 107 -8.36 -16.48 -6.25
C VAL A 107 -7.46 -17.73 -6.20
N GLY A 108 -8.01 -18.92 -6.47
CA GLY A 108 -7.28 -20.18 -6.53
C GLY A 108 -6.22 -20.25 -7.62
N LYS A 109 -6.30 -19.37 -8.64
CA LYS A 109 -5.29 -19.25 -9.70
C LYS A 109 -4.12 -18.33 -9.35
N LEU A 110 -4.20 -17.57 -8.26
CA LEU A 110 -3.08 -16.73 -7.81
C LEU A 110 -1.93 -17.59 -7.29
N SER A 111 -0.68 -17.16 -7.50
CA SER A 111 0.49 -17.86 -6.95
C SER A 111 0.44 -18.00 -5.43
N ALA A 112 -0.10 -16.99 -4.75
CA ALA A 112 -0.29 -16.98 -3.30
C ALA A 112 -1.21 -18.11 -2.80
N ALA A 113 -2.14 -18.62 -3.62
CA ALA A 113 -3.12 -19.62 -3.20
C ALA A 113 -2.52 -20.97 -2.79
N GLY A 114 -1.30 -21.26 -3.24
CA GLY A 114 -0.53 -22.44 -2.84
C GLY A 114 0.26 -22.26 -1.53
N GLN A 115 0.32 -21.05 -0.98
CA GLN A 115 1.14 -20.70 0.18
C GLN A 115 0.32 -20.46 1.46
N THR A 116 -0.99 -20.21 1.32
CA THR A 116 -1.84 -19.76 2.41
C THR A 116 -3.30 -20.23 2.25
N ASP A 117 -4.07 -20.11 3.32
CA ASP A 117 -5.52 -20.23 3.36
C ASP A 117 -6.21 -18.86 3.46
N GLN A 118 -5.47 -17.74 3.48
CA GLN A 118 -6.00 -16.38 3.61
C GLN A 118 -5.33 -15.41 2.64
N ILE A 119 -6.12 -14.79 1.76
CA ILE A 119 -5.61 -13.84 0.77
C ILE A 119 -6.43 -12.55 0.82
N VAL A 120 -5.77 -11.42 1.01
CA VAL A 120 -6.33 -10.11 0.70
C VAL A 120 -5.94 -9.74 -0.73
N VAL A 121 -6.91 -9.39 -1.58
CA VAL A 121 -6.65 -8.94 -2.95
C VAL A 121 -6.97 -7.46 -3.04
N VAL A 122 -6.03 -6.66 -3.53
CA VAL A 122 -6.23 -5.24 -3.84
C VAL A 122 -6.12 -5.07 -5.35
N ALA A 123 -7.25 -4.79 -5.99
CA ALA A 123 -7.34 -4.58 -7.43
C ALA A 123 -7.59 -3.10 -7.73
N GLY A 124 -6.65 -2.45 -8.40
CA GLY A 124 -6.79 -1.07 -8.88
C GLY A 124 -7.76 -0.91 -10.04
N SER A 125 -8.08 0.35 -10.34
CA SER A 125 -8.78 0.75 -11.57
C SER A 125 -7.82 1.15 -12.69
N GLY A 126 -6.56 0.69 -12.63
CA GLY A 126 -5.47 1.06 -13.52
C GLY A 126 -4.20 1.48 -12.76
N MET A 127 -3.07 1.61 -13.48
CA MET A 127 -1.77 1.95 -12.90
C MET A 127 -1.69 3.36 -12.30
N ASP A 128 -2.51 4.29 -12.76
CA ASP A 128 -2.45 5.72 -12.39
C ASP A 128 -3.74 6.20 -11.70
N SER A 129 -4.51 5.28 -11.12
CA SER A 129 -5.73 5.59 -10.38
C SER A 129 -5.55 5.29 -8.90
N PRO A 130 -5.98 6.18 -7.98
CA PRO A 130 -5.98 5.91 -6.55
C PRO A 130 -7.13 5.01 -6.12
N LEU A 131 -8.04 4.61 -7.04
CA LEU A 131 -9.23 3.82 -6.69
C LEU A 131 -8.93 2.32 -6.75
N VAL A 132 -9.29 1.62 -5.68
CA VAL A 132 -9.18 0.15 -5.59
C VAL A 132 -10.47 -0.51 -5.16
N ARG A 133 -10.65 -1.78 -5.53
CA ARG A 133 -11.49 -2.73 -4.80
C ARG A 133 -10.58 -3.66 -4.01
N THR A 134 -10.90 -3.86 -2.73
CA THR A 134 -10.17 -4.75 -1.85
C THR A 134 -11.09 -5.86 -1.37
N ALA A 135 -10.68 -7.11 -1.58
CA ALA A 135 -11.40 -8.29 -1.16
C ALA A 135 -10.57 -9.13 -0.20
N TYR A 136 -11.22 -9.87 0.69
CA TYR A 136 -10.58 -10.84 1.56
C TYR A 136 -11.20 -12.21 1.32
N TYR A 137 -10.32 -13.19 1.09
CA TYR A 137 -10.66 -14.58 0.84
C TYR A 137 -10.11 -15.48 1.93
N ARG A 138 -10.89 -16.49 2.26
CA ARG A 138 -10.49 -17.59 3.14
C ARG A 138 -10.73 -18.93 2.46
N LYS A 139 -9.82 -19.88 2.62
CA LYS A 139 -9.98 -21.26 2.15
C LYS A 139 -10.65 -22.08 3.25
N ASP A 140 -11.76 -22.72 2.91
CA ASP A 140 -12.49 -23.60 3.81
C ASP A 140 -11.80 -24.97 3.92
N GLY A 141 -12.24 -25.78 4.89
CA GLY A 141 -11.64 -27.09 5.18
C GLY A 141 -11.73 -28.10 4.03
N ASP A 142 -12.65 -27.89 3.08
CA ASP A 142 -12.79 -28.69 1.86
C ASP A 142 -11.88 -28.21 0.70
N GLY A 143 -11.13 -27.13 0.92
CA GLY A 143 -10.22 -26.53 -0.06
C GLY A 143 -10.87 -25.49 -0.98
N SER A 144 -12.17 -25.23 -0.86
CA SER A 144 -12.85 -24.17 -1.60
C SER A 144 -12.48 -22.79 -1.06
N TRP A 145 -12.45 -21.78 -1.93
CA TRP A 145 -12.20 -20.39 -1.55
C TRP A 145 -13.50 -19.63 -1.40
N GLN A 146 -13.69 -19.00 -0.25
CA GLN A 146 -14.80 -18.11 0.05
C GLN A 146 -14.32 -16.66 0.02
N GLU A 147 -15.02 -15.79 -0.72
CA GLU A 147 -14.88 -14.34 -0.57
C GLU A 147 -15.68 -13.89 0.66
N VAL A 148 -14.98 -13.39 1.68
CA VAL A 148 -15.57 -12.98 2.97
C VAL A 148 -16.16 -11.57 2.86
N PHE A 149 -15.46 -10.66 2.17
CA PHE A 149 -15.96 -9.34 1.82
C PHE A 149 -15.24 -8.82 0.58
N CYS A 150 -15.86 -7.85 -0.10
CA CYS A 150 -15.17 -6.94 -1.01
C CYS A 150 -15.73 -5.52 -0.85
N VAL A 151 -14.83 -4.54 -0.81
CA VAL A 151 -15.13 -3.13 -0.52
C VAL A 151 -14.32 -2.20 -1.42
N SER A 152 -14.86 -1.01 -1.68
CA SER A 152 -14.10 0.08 -2.29
C SER A 152 -13.06 0.63 -1.30
N GLY A 153 -11.95 1.12 -1.84
CA GLY A 153 -10.91 1.76 -1.06
C GLY A 153 -9.98 2.61 -1.92
N TYR A 154 -8.87 3.01 -1.33
CA TYR A 154 -7.88 3.87 -1.98
C TYR A 154 -6.47 3.31 -1.88
N CYS A 155 -5.65 3.61 -2.89
CA CYS A 155 -4.22 3.39 -2.91
C CYS A 155 -3.46 4.72 -3.07
N GLY A 156 -2.16 4.65 -3.39
CA GLY A 156 -1.31 5.83 -3.58
C GLY A 156 -1.92 6.87 -4.51
N TYR A 157 -1.70 8.16 -4.22
CA TYR A 157 -2.19 9.29 -5.02
C TYR A 157 -1.87 9.15 -6.51
N ASN A 158 -0.67 8.67 -6.83
CA ASN A 158 -0.20 8.45 -8.20
C ASN A 158 -0.55 7.04 -8.72
N GLY A 159 -1.42 6.31 -8.04
CA GLY A 159 -1.79 4.92 -8.33
C GLY A 159 -0.76 3.91 -7.83
N MET A 160 -0.37 2.98 -8.70
CA MET A 160 0.48 1.85 -8.36
C MET A 160 1.79 1.85 -9.15
N SER A 161 2.79 1.08 -8.71
CA SER A 161 4.08 0.94 -9.38
C SER A 161 4.65 -0.47 -9.27
N THR A 162 5.28 -0.95 -10.33
CA THR A 162 6.17 -2.13 -10.31
C THR A 162 7.63 -1.75 -10.03
N ASP A 163 7.98 -0.46 -10.09
CA ASP A 163 9.28 0.11 -9.69
C ASP A 163 9.05 1.24 -8.68
N LYS A 164 8.52 0.86 -7.51
CA LYS A 164 8.26 1.75 -6.38
C LYS A 164 9.55 2.40 -5.87
N ARG A 165 9.44 3.66 -5.47
CA ARG A 165 10.53 4.50 -4.94
C ARG A 165 10.05 5.31 -3.73
N GLU A 166 10.98 5.79 -2.93
CA GLU A 166 10.66 6.68 -1.81
C GLU A 166 10.00 7.98 -2.31
N GLY A 167 8.92 8.41 -1.66
CA GLY A 167 8.21 9.65 -1.98
C GLY A 167 7.47 9.67 -3.33
N ASP A 168 7.38 8.56 -4.08
CA ASP A 168 6.69 8.51 -5.38
C ASP A 168 5.15 8.55 -5.29
N ARG A 169 4.60 8.43 -4.08
CA ARG A 169 3.16 8.38 -3.79
C ARG A 169 2.41 7.27 -4.53
N ARG A 170 3.09 6.16 -4.81
CA ARG A 170 2.51 4.96 -5.47
C ARG A 170 2.46 3.77 -4.53
N THR A 171 1.47 2.90 -4.69
CA THR A 171 1.41 1.62 -3.99
C THR A 171 2.18 0.55 -4.78
N PRO A 172 3.01 -0.29 -4.15
CA PRO A 172 3.76 -1.31 -4.86
C PRO A 172 2.85 -2.45 -5.35
N VAL A 173 2.92 -2.79 -6.64
CA VAL A 173 2.31 -4.00 -7.20
C VAL A 173 3.12 -5.22 -6.76
N GLY A 174 2.46 -6.30 -6.34
CA GLY A 174 3.15 -7.53 -5.94
C GLY A 174 2.37 -8.42 -4.99
N ASP A 175 3.08 -9.38 -4.40
CA ASP A 175 2.58 -10.35 -3.42
C ASP A 175 3.40 -10.16 -2.14
N TYR A 176 2.72 -9.80 -1.05
CA TYR A 176 3.33 -9.42 0.23
C TYR A 176 2.68 -10.19 1.38
N GLY A 177 3.42 -10.32 2.47
CA GLY A 177 2.93 -10.81 3.76
C GLY A 177 2.65 -9.65 4.72
N PHE A 178 2.25 -10.01 5.93
CA PHE A 178 2.01 -9.06 7.01
C PHE A 178 3.07 -9.25 8.11
N VAL A 179 3.75 -8.16 8.47
CA VAL A 179 4.82 -8.18 9.50
C VAL A 179 4.21 -8.13 10.89
N SER A 180 3.27 -7.21 11.11
CA SER A 180 2.61 -6.99 12.40
C SER A 180 1.33 -6.17 12.20
N ALA A 181 0.40 -6.32 13.13
CA ALA A 181 -0.68 -5.35 13.33
C ALA A 181 -0.24 -4.26 14.31
N PHE A 182 -0.82 -3.08 14.19
CA PHE A 182 -0.63 -2.00 15.15
C PHE A 182 -1.84 -1.08 15.16
N GLY A 183 -1.95 -0.20 16.14
CA GLY A 183 -2.95 0.85 16.10
C GLY A 183 -2.97 1.74 17.32
N ILE A 184 -3.71 2.84 17.19
CA ILE A 184 -3.95 3.83 18.24
C ILE A 184 -4.94 3.29 19.28
N LEU A 185 -5.84 2.40 18.86
CA LEU A 185 -6.80 1.76 19.75
C LEU A 185 -6.24 0.46 20.34
N PRO A 186 -6.81 -0.05 21.44
CA PRO A 186 -6.40 -1.33 22.01
C PRO A 186 -6.57 -2.50 21.03
N ASP A 187 -5.79 -3.55 21.23
CA ASP A 187 -5.85 -4.79 20.45
C ASP A 187 -7.28 -5.34 20.36
N PRO A 188 -7.87 -5.45 19.14
CA PRO A 188 -9.24 -5.94 18.98
C PRO A 188 -9.35 -7.48 19.06
N GLY A 189 -8.26 -8.18 19.38
CA GLY A 189 -8.17 -9.65 19.40
C GLY A 189 -7.35 -10.17 18.23
N SER A 190 -6.17 -9.59 17.99
CA SER A 190 -5.33 -9.90 16.84
C SER A 190 -4.68 -11.27 16.94
N VAL A 191 -4.62 -11.95 15.79
CA VAL A 191 -3.95 -13.24 15.65
C VAL A 191 -2.45 -13.08 15.36
N ILE A 192 -2.09 -12.07 14.56
CA ILE A 192 -0.69 -11.64 14.42
C ILE A 192 -0.29 -10.69 15.56
N SER A 193 1.01 -10.47 15.75
CA SER A 193 1.48 -9.57 16.83
C SER A 193 0.89 -8.17 16.66
N TYR A 194 0.28 -7.65 17.73
CA TYR A 194 -0.30 -6.31 17.78
C TYR A 194 0.56 -5.37 18.62
N ARG A 195 0.81 -4.16 18.12
CA ARG A 195 1.40 -3.05 18.89
C ARG A 195 0.39 -1.92 19.07
N GLU A 196 -0.01 -1.67 20.31
CA GLU A 196 -0.70 -0.43 20.68
C GLU A 196 0.31 0.72 20.64
N LEU A 197 -0.02 1.78 19.89
CA LEU A 197 0.86 2.92 19.62
C LEU A 197 0.80 3.96 20.73
N ASP A 198 1.95 4.56 21.05
CA ASP A 198 2.04 5.78 21.87
C ASP A 198 2.72 6.94 21.10
N GLU A 199 2.83 8.12 21.73
CA GLU A 199 3.46 9.29 21.08
C GLU A 199 4.96 9.11 20.76
N HIS A 200 5.58 8.00 21.18
CA HIS A 200 6.97 7.70 20.94
C HIS A 200 7.21 6.71 19.81
N ASP A 201 6.16 6.23 19.14
CA ASP A 201 6.24 5.25 18.07
C ASP A 201 6.29 5.90 16.68
N PHE A 202 7.34 5.56 15.94
CA PHE A 202 7.65 6.12 14.63
C PHE A 202 7.92 5.01 13.62
N TRP A 203 7.53 5.23 12.36
CA TRP A 203 8.06 4.45 11.24
C TRP A 203 9.04 5.30 10.44
N VAL A 204 10.29 4.88 10.38
CA VAL A 204 11.35 5.68 9.78
C VAL A 204 11.38 5.50 8.26
N ASP A 205 11.14 6.60 7.53
CA ASP A 205 11.16 6.67 6.06
C ASP A 205 12.46 7.31 5.52
N ASP A 206 13.32 7.84 6.39
CA ASP A 206 14.61 8.40 6.01
C ASP A 206 15.58 7.30 5.52
N SER A 207 15.84 7.30 4.21
CA SER A 207 16.76 6.37 3.54
C SER A 207 18.21 6.44 4.02
N SER A 208 18.60 7.48 4.76
CA SER A 208 19.94 7.60 5.35
C SER A 208 20.05 7.06 6.79
N SER A 209 18.91 6.76 7.44
CA SER A 209 18.86 6.24 8.81
C SER A 209 19.18 4.74 8.87
N ARG A 210 19.80 4.29 9.98
CA ARG A 210 19.97 2.86 10.25
C ARG A 210 18.65 2.14 10.55
N TYR A 211 17.61 2.90 10.84
CA TYR A 211 16.26 2.42 11.12
C TYR A 211 15.35 2.50 9.90
N TYR A 212 15.88 2.81 8.70
CA TYR A 212 15.08 2.89 7.48
C TYR A 212 14.13 1.69 7.33
N ASN A 213 12.86 2.00 7.05
CA ASN A 213 11.75 1.09 6.92
C ASN A 213 11.55 0.15 8.13
N GLN A 214 11.66 0.71 9.34
CA GLN A 214 11.38 0.02 10.60
C GLN A 214 10.49 0.88 11.49
N MET A 215 9.63 0.20 12.25
CA MET A 215 8.96 0.77 13.41
C MET A 215 9.95 0.83 14.58
N VAL A 216 10.10 1.99 15.21
CA VAL A 216 10.97 2.21 16.37
C VAL A 216 10.27 3.06 17.41
N SER A 217 10.63 2.84 18.67
CA SER A 217 10.22 3.72 19.77
C SER A 217 11.37 4.64 20.17
N THR A 218 11.12 5.95 20.24
CA THR A 218 12.10 6.94 20.73
C THR A 218 12.44 6.77 22.21
N ARG A 219 11.69 5.95 22.97
CA ARG A 219 12.07 5.52 24.32
C ARG A 219 13.21 4.50 24.33
N GLN A 220 13.40 3.77 23.23
CA GLN A 220 14.34 2.66 23.11
C GLN A 220 15.57 3.00 22.27
N VAL A 221 15.42 3.94 21.33
CA VAL A 221 16.50 4.30 20.40
C VAL A 221 16.73 5.80 20.34
N ALA A 222 18.00 6.19 20.21
CA ALA A 222 18.36 7.56 19.85
C ALA A 222 18.03 7.83 18.38
N ARG A 223 17.33 8.94 18.14
CA ARG A 223 16.96 9.41 16.80
C ARG A 223 18.19 9.65 15.92
N ASP A 224 18.16 9.10 14.72
CA ASP A 224 19.18 9.32 13.68
C ASP A 224 18.57 9.60 12.29
N TRP A 225 17.28 9.93 12.25
CA TRP A 225 16.52 10.22 11.04
C TRP A 225 16.04 11.66 10.99
N ASN A 226 15.96 12.20 9.77
CA ASN A 226 15.41 13.51 9.48
C ASN A 226 13.89 13.46 9.20
N SER A 227 13.40 12.32 8.69
CA SER A 227 11.99 12.06 8.41
C SER A 227 11.55 10.72 9.01
N ALA A 228 10.31 10.68 9.49
CA ALA A 228 9.61 9.47 9.93
C ALA A 228 8.12 9.80 10.09
N GLU A 229 7.25 8.80 9.92
CA GLU A 229 5.84 8.90 10.28
C GLU A 229 5.68 8.83 11.80
N GLU A 230 5.00 9.82 12.38
CA GLU A 230 4.58 9.80 13.79
C GLU A 230 3.27 9.01 13.90
N LEU A 231 3.36 7.71 14.22
CA LEU A 231 2.27 6.78 13.98
C LEU A 231 0.99 7.12 14.77
N ALA A 232 1.14 7.53 16.03
CA ALA A 232 0.00 7.91 16.88
C ALA A 232 -0.73 9.19 16.44
N LYS A 233 -0.16 9.98 15.52
CA LYS A 233 -0.77 11.22 15.01
C LYS A 233 -1.63 11.01 13.77
N VAL A 234 -1.63 9.82 13.18
CA VAL A 234 -2.34 9.53 11.92
C VAL A 234 -3.80 9.11 12.18
N VAL A 235 -4.52 9.94 12.94
CA VAL A 235 -5.93 9.71 13.34
C VAL A 235 -6.89 10.10 12.20
N PRO A 236 -7.99 9.35 11.96
CA PRO A 236 -8.32 8.04 12.52
C PRO A 236 -7.73 6.87 11.72
N SER A 237 -6.97 7.15 10.66
CA SER A 237 -6.50 6.13 9.71
C SER A 237 -5.75 4.98 10.37
N TYR A 238 -4.94 5.23 11.41
CA TYR A 238 -4.19 4.21 12.14
C TYR A 238 -4.86 3.77 13.44
N ASN A 239 -6.19 3.93 13.58
CA ASN A 239 -6.94 3.28 14.67
C ASN A 239 -6.64 1.77 14.72
N TYR A 240 -6.63 1.14 13.54
CA TYR A 240 -6.08 -0.19 13.30
C TYR A 240 -5.32 -0.17 11.96
N ALA A 241 -4.18 -0.85 11.90
CA ALA A 241 -3.37 -0.96 10.68
C ALA A 241 -2.59 -2.28 10.66
N LEU A 242 -2.23 -2.70 9.45
CA LEU A 242 -1.43 -3.88 9.17
C LEU A 242 -0.19 -3.48 8.37
N ALA A 243 1.00 -3.78 8.90
CA ALA A 243 2.25 -3.53 8.21
C ALA A 243 2.56 -4.61 7.18
N LEU A 244 2.82 -4.21 5.93
CA LEU A 244 3.24 -5.13 4.88
C LEU A 244 4.73 -5.46 4.97
N ASP A 245 5.14 -6.63 4.46
CA ASP A 245 6.56 -7.00 4.33
C ASP A 245 7.27 -6.35 3.12
N TYR A 246 6.71 -5.26 2.59
CA TYR A 246 7.31 -4.51 1.49
C TYR A 246 8.64 -3.87 1.90
N ASN A 247 9.73 -4.28 1.25
CA ASN A 247 11.08 -3.76 1.47
C ASN A 247 11.56 -3.91 2.94
N THR A 248 11.11 -4.94 3.67
CA THR A 248 11.43 -5.10 5.11
C THR A 248 12.57 -6.08 5.40
N GLU A 249 12.86 -7.02 4.49
CA GLU A 249 13.96 -7.99 4.68
C GLU A 249 15.32 -7.31 4.46
N GLU A 250 15.59 -6.87 3.23
CA GLU A 250 16.85 -6.20 2.87
C GLU A 250 16.86 -4.69 3.22
N ARG A 251 15.69 -4.06 3.32
CA ARG A 251 15.52 -2.62 3.61
C ARG A 251 16.37 -1.74 2.70
N ILE A 252 16.23 -1.94 1.39
CA ILE A 252 17.01 -1.24 0.37
C ILE A 252 16.64 0.25 0.38
N PRO A 253 17.57 1.16 0.71
CA PRO A 253 17.28 2.61 0.74
C PRO A 253 16.73 3.14 -0.58
N GLY A 254 15.74 4.03 -0.49
CA GLY A 254 15.12 4.68 -1.65
C GLY A 254 14.10 3.83 -2.41
N LYS A 255 13.87 2.57 -2.01
CA LYS A 255 12.87 1.68 -2.64
C LYS A 255 11.45 1.84 -2.08
N GLY A 256 11.23 2.80 -1.18
CA GLY A 256 9.95 3.02 -0.53
C GLY A 256 9.88 2.31 0.82
N SER A 257 9.11 2.89 1.71
CA SER A 257 8.93 2.46 3.09
C SER A 257 7.48 2.62 3.53
N ALA A 258 7.16 2.18 4.75
CA ALA A 258 5.89 2.48 5.44
C ALA A 258 4.64 2.10 4.63
N ILE A 259 4.65 0.95 3.96
CA ILE A 259 3.46 0.49 3.23
C ILE A 259 2.57 -0.29 4.19
N PHE A 260 1.38 0.24 4.45
CA PHE A 260 0.40 -0.35 5.37
C PHE A 260 -0.95 -0.57 4.70
N LEU A 261 -1.78 -1.42 5.30
CA LEU A 261 -3.23 -1.46 5.09
C LEU A 261 -3.91 -0.84 6.31
N HIS A 262 -4.70 0.21 6.13
CA HIS A 262 -5.26 1.00 7.23
C HIS A 262 -6.66 1.56 6.93
N GLY A 263 -7.26 2.25 7.89
CA GLY A 263 -8.60 2.83 7.78
C GLY A 263 -8.66 4.06 6.86
N ILE A 264 -9.73 4.21 6.10
CA ILE A 264 -9.99 5.42 5.30
C ILE A 264 -10.12 6.63 6.22
N HIS A 265 -9.39 7.69 5.92
CA HIS A 265 -9.65 9.00 6.52
C HIS A 265 -10.91 9.60 5.85
N PRO A 266 -11.93 10.07 6.60
CA PRO A 266 -13.22 10.51 6.03
C PRO A 266 -13.14 11.64 4.99
N GLN A 267 -12.01 12.37 4.96
CA GLN A 267 -11.77 13.51 4.09
C GLN A 267 -10.70 13.26 3.01
N LYS A 268 -10.18 12.02 2.87
CA LYS A 268 -9.15 11.70 1.88
C LYS A 268 -9.62 10.57 0.97
N THR A 269 -9.28 10.71 -0.32
CA THR A 269 -9.63 9.74 -1.37
C THR A 269 -8.38 9.15 -2.05
N TRP A 270 -7.25 9.14 -1.32
CA TRP A 270 -5.97 8.55 -1.73
C TRP A 270 -5.05 8.39 -0.51
N THR A 271 -3.95 7.66 -0.68
CA THR A 271 -2.86 7.51 0.29
C THR A 271 -1.53 8.03 -0.26
N GLU A 272 -0.47 7.99 0.55
CA GLU A 272 0.91 8.25 0.10
C GLU A 272 1.64 6.98 -0.40
N GLY A 273 0.93 5.85 -0.47
CA GLY A 273 1.47 4.55 -0.89
C GLY A 273 0.80 3.36 -0.21
N CYS A 274 0.18 3.57 0.95
CA CYS A 274 -0.64 2.58 1.66
C CYS A 274 -1.90 2.15 0.89
N ILE A 275 -2.61 1.18 1.45
CA ILE A 275 -3.97 0.80 1.06
C ILE A 275 -4.92 1.25 2.17
N ALA A 276 -5.96 1.99 1.81
CA ALA A 276 -6.99 2.46 2.73
C ALA A 276 -8.34 1.80 2.41
N ILE A 277 -8.94 1.11 3.39
CA ILE A 277 -10.28 0.50 3.29
C ILE A 277 -11.12 0.92 4.51
N PRO A 278 -12.45 0.68 4.53
CA PRO A 278 -13.27 0.98 5.71
C PRO A 278 -12.70 0.36 7.00
N GLU A 279 -12.67 1.13 8.08
CA GLU A 279 -12.01 0.76 9.35
C GLU A 279 -12.52 -0.57 9.90
N GLU A 280 -13.82 -0.85 9.78
CA GLU A 280 -14.42 -2.09 10.25
C GLU A 280 -13.84 -3.33 9.54
N ARG A 281 -13.43 -3.18 8.27
CA ARG A 281 -12.77 -4.26 7.52
C ARG A 281 -11.31 -4.38 7.89
N VAL A 282 -10.62 -3.30 8.20
CA VAL A 282 -9.26 -3.37 8.75
C VAL A 282 -9.27 -4.08 10.10
N LYS A 283 -10.19 -3.71 10.99
CA LYS A 283 -10.37 -4.37 12.30
C LYS A 283 -10.67 -5.86 12.13
N GLN A 284 -11.56 -6.22 11.20
CA GLN A 284 -11.84 -7.63 10.89
C GLN A 284 -10.58 -8.37 10.41
N LEU A 285 -9.78 -7.77 9.52
CA LEU A 285 -8.53 -8.37 9.08
C LEU A 285 -7.53 -8.55 10.23
N VAL A 286 -7.39 -7.55 11.12
CA VAL A 286 -6.53 -7.66 12.31
C VAL A 286 -6.93 -8.84 13.20
N GLN A 287 -8.23 -9.12 13.34
CA GLN A 287 -8.77 -10.22 14.14
C GLN A 287 -8.67 -11.59 13.47
N GLU A 288 -8.59 -11.65 12.13
CA GLU A 288 -8.70 -12.93 11.40
C GLU A 288 -7.39 -13.38 10.76
N LEU A 289 -6.55 -12.47 10.27
CA LEU A 289 -5.38 -12.83 9.48
C LEU A 289 -4.34 -13.56 10.32
N LYS A 290 -3.89 -14.71 9.81
CA LYS A 290 -2.80 -15.51 10.36
C LYS A 290 -1.45 -15.03 9.82
N PRO A 291 -0.31 -15.41 10.47
CA PRO A 291 1.02 -15.00 10.02
C PRO A 291 1.36 -15.36 8.56
N GLU A 292 0.78 -16.43 8.02
CA GLU A 292 0.95 -16.90 6.64
C GLU A 292 0.02 -16.22 5.62
N ALA A 293 -0.89 -15.35 6.06
CA ALA A 293 -1.77 -14.63 5.15
C ALA A 293 -0.98 -13.78 4.15
N ARG A 294 -1.49 -13.70 2.93
CA ARG A 294 -0.87 -12.94 1.84
C ARG A 294 -1.78 -11.81 1.39
N ILE A 295 -1.19 -10.76 0.84
CA ILE A 295 -1.88 -9.70 0.15
C ILE A 295 -1.31 -9.51 -1.25
N VAL A 296 -2.20 -9.62 -2.23
CA VAL A 296 -1.88 -9.51 -3.65
C VAL A 296 -2.39 -8.17 -4.16
N ILE A 297 -1.47 -7.30 -4.55
CA ILE A 297 -1.76 -5.96 -5.07
C ILE A 297 -1.55 -5.98 -6.58
N MET A 298 -2.61 -5.71 -7.34
CA MET A 298 -2.60 -5.68 -8.80
C MET A 298 -3.24 -4.41 -9.34
N PRO A 299 -2.72 -3.85 -10.45
CA PRO A 299 -3.21 -2.58 -10.98
C PRO A 299 -4.63 -2.66 -11.55
N GLN A 300 -5.07 -3.86 -11.92
CA GLN A 300 -6.41 -4.15 -12.41
C GLN A 300 -6.63 -5.66 -12.36
N LEU A 301 -7.89 -6.08 -12.38
CA LEU A 301 -8.22 -7.49 -12.54
C LEU A 301 -7.72 -8.04 -13.89
N PRO A 302 -7.37 -9.34 -13.95
CA PRO A 302 -7.17 -10.02 -15.21
C PRO A 302 -8.42 -9.84 -16.08
N ARG A 303 -8.23 -9.52 -17.37
CA ARG A 303 -9.35 -9.52 -18.30
C ARG A 303 -9.85 -10.95 -18.41
N ALA A 304 -11.17 -11.14 -18.40
CA ALA A 304 -11.75 -12.39 -18.85
C ALA A 304 -11.23 -12.66 -20.27
N GLU A 305 -10.66 -13.83 -20.50
CA GLU A 305 -10.32 -14.27 -21.85
C GLU A 305 -11.64 -14.31 -22.62
N THR A 306 -11.87 -13.35 -23.51
CA THR A 306 -12.92 -13.47 -24.51
C THR A 306 -12.58 -14.70 -25.32
N GLU A 307 -13.35 -15.79 -25.15
CA GLU A 307 -13.26 -16.96 -26.00
C GLU A 307 -13.26 -16.49 -27.46
N ASN A 308 -12.15 -16.70 -28.16
CA ASN A 308 -12.11 -16.60 -29.60
C ASN A 308 -13.01 -17.71 -30.14
N LEU A 309 -14.30 -17.41 -30.30
CA LEU A 309 -15.18 -18.18 -31.16
C LEU A 309 -14.53 -18.16 -32.56
N PRO A 310 -14.12 -19.31 -33.12
CA PRO A 310 -13.63 -19.33 -34.49
C PRO A 310 -14.77 -18.82 -35.37
N SER A 311 -14.49 -17.74 -36.11
CA SER A 311 -15.35 -17.27 -37.19
C SER A 311 -15.46 -18.39 -38.22
N GLY A 312 -16.50 -19.21 -38.10
CA GLY A 312 -16.90 -20.12 -39.16
C GLY A 312 -17.30 -19.27 -40.36
N GLU A 313 -16.44 -19.22 -41.38
CA GLU A 313 -16.88 -18.78 -42.70
C GLU A 313 -17.97 -19.74 -43.19
N PRO A 314 -19.11 -19.24 -43.67
CA PRO A 314 -20.05 -20.07 -44.40
C PRO A 314 -19.47 -20.38 -45.77
N SER A 315 -19.06 -21.64 -45.96
CA SER A 315 -18.81 -22.19 -47.30
C SER A 315 -20.15 -22.35 -48.03
N LEU A 316 -20.39 -21.52 -49.03
CA LEU A 316 -21.26 -21.78 -50.18
C LEU A 316 -20.66 -21.20 -51.45
#